data_AF-A0A1G4YH55-F1
#
_entry.id   AF-A0A1G4YH55-F1
#
_cell.length_a   1.000
_cell.length_b   1.000
_cell.length_c   1.000
_cell.angle_alpha   90.00
_cell.angle_beta   90.00
_cell.angle_gamma   90.00
#
_symmetry.space_group_name_H-M   'P 1'
#
loop_
_entity.id
_entity.type
_entity.pdbx_description
1 polymer ?
#
loop_
_entity_poly.entity_id
_entity_poly.type
_entity_poly.pdbx_seq_one_letter_code
_entity_poly.pdbx_strand_id
1 'polypeptide(L)'
;MKRVYIEAPRAFGKVTQRSITVIAFTGKTGAGKDSCAAVLHNRYQFETIAFADALRREIAAAWRLDERMLNFRPTKEFSIPALAVGMCSDPAFISWCFDADESLHEPRSPRWVMQHWADYQRRYRPTYYADIVTRWVSRQASLGFRRFAVTDLRDPVERQALTALGVQLSVVRVLGPHAAGLSADTAHHSSERHQIDADFDLVNDGSLELLAERVSALPPVRCLTDEGRAAFTQEMLTGHFSSEAHPLEELVKQYHERCETYDRSVCTGPVGVDGILPATDRERSLINLNAQRVRQEILERNGIGPAAFSAALASFGRRGV
;
A
#
# COMPACT_ATOMS: atom_id res chain seq x y z
N MET A 1 -48.68 21.60 27.14
CA MET A 1 -48.09 20.70 26.12
C MET A 1 -47.13 21.49 25.24
N LYS A 2 -45.81 21.43 25.49
CA LYS A 2 -44.80 22.07 24.63
C LYS A 2 -44.41 21.07 23.54
N ARG A 3 -44.79 21.34 22.29
CA ARG A 3 -44.29 20.61 21.11
C ARG A 3 -42.84 21.02 20.90
N VAL A 4 -41.93 20.09 21.09
CA VAL A 4 -40.51 20.24 20.73
C VAL A 4 -40.42 20.02 19.23
N TYR A 5 -40.04 21.08 18.50
CA TYR A 5 -39.68 20.96 17.09
C TYR A 5 -38.33 20.22 17.02
N ILE A 6 -38.32 19.05 16.37
CA ILE A 6 -37.08 18.40 15.97
C ILE A 6 -36.62 19.15 14.71
N GLU A 7 -35.59 19.98 14.82
CA GLU A 7 -34.92 20.58 13.67
C GLU A 7 -34.51 19.46 12.70
N ALA A 8 -34.82 19.66 11.41
CA ALA A 8 -34.29 18.83 10.34
C ALA A 8 -32.75 18.77 10.43
N PRO A 9 -32.11 17.62 10.11
CA PRO A 9 -30.67 17.47 10.24
C PRO A 9 -29.98 18.59 9.46
N ARG A 10 -29.25 19.44 10.18
CA ARG A 10 -28.39 20.47 9.59
C ARG A 10 -27.47 19.76 8.60
N ALA A 11 -27.44 20.26 7.37
CA ALA A 11 -26.48 19.84 6.37
C ALA A 11 -25.08 20.17 6.87
N PHE A 12 -24.45 19.22 7.58
CA PHE A 12 -23.03 19.28 7.89
C PHE A 12 -22.29 19.37 6.56
N GLY A 13 -21.51 20.44 6.41
CA GLY A 13 -20.76 20.75 5.20
C GLY A 13 -20.01 19.52 4.69
N LYS A 14 -19.99 19.35 3.37
CA LYS A 14 -19.33 18.26 2.65
C LYS A 14 -17.99 17.90 3.30
N VAL A 15 -17.97 16.86 4.14
CA VAL A 15 -16.74 16.31 4.68
C VAL A 15 -16.01 15.69 3.50
N THR A 16 -14.96 16.34 3.03
CA THR A 16 -14.11 15.78 1.98
C THR A 16 -13.42 14.54 2.56
N GLN A 17 -13.71 13.36 2.02
CA GLN A 17 -13.13 12.06 2.44
C GLN A 17 -11.58 12.03 2.42
N ARG A 18 -10.95 13.03 1.82
CA ARG A 18 -9.50 13.31 1.86
C ARG A 18 -8.92 13.58 3.26
N SER A 19 -9.73 13.80 4.30
CA SER A 19 -9.25 13.95 5.68
C SER A 19 -9.09 12.63 6.45
N ILE A 20 -9.44 11.50 5.81
CA ILE A 20 -9.29 10.17 6.38
C ILE A 20 -8.00 9.55 5.85
N THR A 21 -7.11 9.14 6.77
CA THR A 21 -5.84 8.48 6.48
C THR A 21 -5.98 6.97 6.71
N VAL A 22 -5.63 6.19 5.69
CA VAL A 22 -5.59 4.73 5.75
C VAL A 22 -4.18 4.26 5.42
N ILE A 23 -3.56 3.53 6.34
CA ILE A 23 -2.29 2.85 6.10
C ILE A 23 -2.57 1.36 5.98
N ALA A 24 -2.29 0.76 4.83
CA ALA A 24 -2.50 -0.65 4.59
C ALA A 24 -1.16 -1.39 4.49
N PHE A 25 -0.99 -2.45 5.27
CA PHE A 25 0.23 -3.24 5.31
C PHE A 25 0.14 -4.47 4.40
N THR A 26 1.18 -4.66 3.60
CA THR A 26 1.42 -5.88 2.83
C THR A 26 2.79 -6.47 3.17
N GLY A 27 3.03 -7.72 2.80
CA GLY A 27 4.29 -8.42 3.08
C GLY A 27 4.08 -9.84 3.62
N LYS A 28 5.17 -10.61 3.61
CA LYS A 28 5.17 -12.03 3.94
C LYS A 28 4.70 -12.30 5.38
N THR A 29 4.20 -13.51 5.61
CA THR A 29 3.82 -13.96 6.95
C THR A 29 5.02 -13.87 7.90
N GLY A 30 4.87 -13.18 9.03
CA GLY A 30 5.95 -13.00 10.02
C GLY A 30 6.87 -11.81 9.76
N ALA A 31 6.60 -10.95 8.76
CA ALA A 31 7.41 -9.76 8.51
C ALA A 31 7.30 -8.67 9.60
N GLY A 32 6.29 -8.73 10.47
CA GLY A 32 6.08 -7.74 11.54
C GLY A 32 4.96 -6.72 11.28
N LYS A 33 4.03 -7.01 10.37
CA LYS A 33 2.87 -6.15 10.04
C LYS A 33 2.01 -5.83 11.27
N ASP A 34 1.70 -6.85 12.08
CA ASP A 34 0.90 -6.68 13.30
C ASP A 34 1.62 -5.80 14.32
N SER A 35 2.95 -5.90 14.40
CA SER A 35 3.78 -5.02 15.23
C SER A 35 3.74 -3.57 14.74
N CYS A 36 3.81 -3.34 13.42
CA CYS A 36 3.67 -2.00 12.85
C CYS A 36 2.28 -1.40 13.15
N ALA A 37 1.22 -2.19 13.01
CA ALA A 37 -0.14 -1.76 13.33
C ALA A 37 -0.32 -1.44 14.82
N ALA A 38 0.30 -2.21 15.70
CA ALA A 38 0.30 -1.94 17.14
C ALA A 38 0.99 -0.60 17.47
N VAL A 39 2.09 -0.25 16.79
CA VAL A 39 2.71 1.07 16.93
C VAL A 39 1.75 2.18 16.52
N LEU A 40 1.10 2.05 15.36
CA LEU A 40 0.11 3.03 14.88
C LEU A 40 -1.06 3.20 15.84
N HIS A 41 -1.58 2.10 16.39
CA HIS A 41 -2.66 2.13 17.36
C HIS A 41 -2.24 2.86 18.64
N ASN A 42 -1.16 2.41 19.27
CA ASN A 42 -0.74 2.88 20.58
C ASN A 42 -0.20 4.32 20.59
N ARG A 43 0.50 4.74 19.52
CA ARG A 43 1.15 6.06 19.46
C ARG A 43 0.38 7.10 18.66
N TYR A 44 -0.41 6.67 17.66
CA TYR A 44 -1.02 7.57 16.69
C TYR A 44 -2.55 7.45 16.60
N GLN A 45 -3.17 6.66 17.49
CA GLN A 45 -4.62 6.50 17.60
C GLN A 45 -5.25 5.97 16.30
N PHE A 46 -4.58 5.03 15.64
CA PHE A 46 -5.16 4.32 14.50
C PHE A 46 -6.11 3.24 14.99
N GLU A 47 -7.28 3.16 14.37
CA GLU A 47 -8.16 2.00 14.49
C GLU A 47 -7.66 0.90 13.55
N THR A 48 -7.51 -0.32 14.05
CA THR A 48 -6.95 -1.44 13.29
C THR A 48 -8.04 -2.39 12.80
N ILE A 49 -7.88 -2.92 11.60
CA ILE A 49 -8.77 -3.96 11.04
C ILE A 49 -7.98 -4.88 10.11
N ALA A 50 -8.34 -6.16 10.07
CA ALA A 50 -7.88 -7.10 9.06
C ALA A 50 -9.06 -7.60 8.21
N PHE A 51 -8.83 -7.88 6.93
CA PHE A 51 -9.80 -8.60 6.08
C PHE A 51 -10.10 -9.98 6.67
N ALA A 52 -9.08 -10.64 7.20
CA ALA A 52 -9.22 -11.95 7.83
C ALA A 52 -10.07 -11.93 9.12
N ASP A 53 -10.34 -10.77 9.74
CA ASP A 53 -11.16 -10.73 10.96
C ASP A 53 -12.61 -11.11 10.68
N ALA A 54 -13.15 -10.66 9.55
CA ALA A 54 -14.49 -11.05 9.10
C ALA A 54 -14.54 -12.55 8.76
N LEU A 55 -13.54 -13.04 8.01
CA LEU A 55 -13.39 -14.45 7.65
C LEU A 55 -13.38 -15.35 8.89
N ARG A 56 -12.55 -15.04 9.88
CA ARG A 56 -12.43 -15.84 11.11
C ARG A 56 -13.74 -15.85 11.90
N ARG A 57 -14.42 -14.72 12.00
CA ARG A 57 -15.72 -14.62 12.68
C ARG A 57 -16.79 -15.48 12.01
N GLU A 58 -16.83 -15.50 10.68
CA GLU A 58 -17.75 -16.34 9.91
C GLU A 58 -17.47 -17.83 10.13
N ILE A 59 -16.20 -18.24 10.02
CA ILE A 59 -15.80 -19.64 10.25
C ILE A 59 -16.10 -20.07 11.69
N ALA A 60 -15.79 -19.22 12.66
CA ALA A 60 -16.08 -19.48 14.07
C ALA A 60 -17.58 -19.73 14.31
N ALA A 61 -18.45 -18.94 13.67
CA ALA A 61 -19.89 -19.17 13.70
C ALA A 61 -20.28 -20.47 12.97
N ALA A 62 -19.75 -20.71 11.78
CA ALA A 62 -20.10 -21.85 10.94
C ALA A 62 -19.69 -23.20 11.56
N TRP A 63 -18.54 -23.28 12.23
CA TRP A 63 -18.07 -24.50 12.94
C TRP A 63 -18.35 -24.47 14.45
N ARG A 64 -18.96 -23.40 14.97
CA ARG A 64 -19.30 -23.24 16.39
C ARG A 64 -18.06 -23.36 17.31
N LEU A 65 -16.96 -22.76 16.89
CA LEU A 65 -15.66 -22.80 17.57
C LEU A 65 -15.25 -21.42 18.09
N ASP A 66 -14.27 -21.39 19.00
CA ASP A 66 -13.65 -20.13 19.44
C ASP A 66 -12.74 -19.59 18.33
N GLU A 67 -12.94 -18.33 17.93
CA GLU A 67 -12.15 -17.62 16.92
C GLU A 67 -10.64 -17.68 17.21
N ARG A 68 -10.24 -17.72 18.48
CA ARG A 68 -8.83 -17.83 18.90
C ARG A 68 -8.13 -19.06 18.30
N MET A 69 -8.87 -20.14 18.04
CA MET A 69 -8.32 -21.34 17.39
C MET A 69 -7.83 -21.08 15.96
N LEU A 70 -8.44 -20.12 15.26
CA LEU A 70 -8.06 -19.74 13.90
C LEU A 70 -6.88 -18.75 13.87
N ASN A 71 -6.63 -18.07 14.98
CA ASN A 71 -5.55 -17.10 15.14
C ASN A 71 -4.24 -17.73 15.64
N PHE A 72 -4.31 -18.88 16.32
CA PHE A 72 -3.15 -19.46 16.96
C PHE A 72 -2.14 -20.02 15.95
N ARG A 73 -1.05 -19.27 15.74
CA ARG A 73 -0.04 -19.55 14.71
C ARG A 73 0.60 -20.95 14.81
N PRO A 74 0.93 -21.48 16.01
CA PRO A 74 1.52 -22.81 16.11
C PRO A 74 0.64 -23.94 15.59
N THR A 75 -0.70 -23.83 15.69
CA THR A 75 -1.63 -24.89 15.26
C THR A 75 -2.27 -24.63 13.92
N LYS A 76 -1.89 -23.54 13.24
CA LYS A 76 -2.56 -23.08 12.02
C LYS A 76 -2.49 -24.08 10.86
N GLU A 77 -1.45 -24.91 10.85
CA GLU A 77 -1.21 -25.91 9.81
C GLU A 77 -1.59 -27.34 10.27
N PHE A 78 -1.93 -27.56 11.54
CA PHE A 78 -2.30 -28.88 12.02
C PHE A 78 -3.77 -29.17 11.76
N SER A 79 -4.05 -30.36 11.23
CA SER A 79 -5.41 -30.83 11.02
C SER A 79 -6.10 -31.08 12.36
N ILE A 80 -7.31 -30.54 12.51
CA ILE A 80 -8.12 -30.65 13.73
C ILE A 80 -9.41 -31.37 13.35
N PRO A 81 -9.79 -32.48 14.03
CA PRO A 81 -11.03 -33.20 13.70
C PRO A 81 -12.29 -32.32 13.74
N ALA A 82 -12.32 -31.36 14.67
CA ALA A 82 -13.42 -30.40 14.78
C ALA A 82 -13.58 -29.48 13.56
N LEU A 83 -12.57 -29.37 12.71
CA LEU A 83 -12.57 -28.56 11.48
C LEU A 83 -12.91 -29.37 10.22
N ALA A 84 -13.26 -30.65 10.34
CA ALA A 84 -13.76 -31.43 9.20
C ALA A 84 -14.94 -30.73 8.52
N VAL A 85 -15.08 -30.87 7.20
CA VAL A 85 -16.12 -30.18 6.42
C VAL A 85 -17.52 -30.56 6.91
N GLY A 86 -17.75 -31.82 7.27
CA GLY A 86 -19.02 -32.31 7.80
C GLY A 86 -19.42 -31.71 9.16
N MET A 87 -18.51 -31.02 9.85
CA MET A 87 -18.81 -30.27 11.08
C MET A 87 -19.28 -28.83 10.82
N CYS A 88 -19.24 -28.36 9.58
CA CYS A 88 -19.77 -27.06 9.18
C CYS A 88 -21.30 -27.04 9.35
N SER A 89 -21.85 -25.88 9.71
CA SER A 89 -23.30 -25.68 9.79
C SER A 89 -23.92 -25.03 8.55
N ASP A 90 -23.13 -24.66 7.54
CA ASP A 90 -23.61 -24.14 6.26
C ASP A 90 -23.76 -25.29 5.24
N PRO A 91 -25.00 -25.72 4.88
CA PRO A 91 -25.22 -26.81 3.94
C PRO A 91 -24.71 -26.49 2.53
N ALA A 92 -24.72 -25.22 2.12
CA ALA A 92 -24.28 -24.81 0.79
C ALA A 92 -22.74 -24.86 0.68
N PHE A 93 -22.02 -24.62 1.78
CA PHE A 93 -20.58 -24.87 1.83
C PHE A 93 -20.26 -26.37 1.77
N ILE A 94 -20.98 -27.20 2.55
CA ILE A 94 -20.79 -28.65 2.53
C ILE A 94 -21.02 -29.23 1.13
N SER A 95 -22.12 -28.83 0.47
CA SER A 95 -22.41 -29.24 -0.90
C SER A 95 -21.30 -28.81 -1.86
N TRP A 96 -20.82 -27.58 -1.73
CA TRP A 96 -19.74 -27.07 -2.58
C TRP A 96 -18.44 -27.86 -2.42
N CYS A 97 -18.08 -28.26 -1.20
CA CYS A 97 -16.94 -29.16 -0.97
C CYS A 97 -17.20 -30.55 -1.55
N PHE A 98 -18.39 -31.12 -1.35
CA PHE A 98 -18.74 -32.43 -1.91
C PHE A 98 -18.66 -32.44 -3.44
N ASP A 99 -19.16 -31.40 -4.10
CA ASP A 99 -19.09 -31.23 -5.55
C ASP A 99 -17.64 -31.08 -6.07
N ALA A 100 -16.72 -30.67 -5.19
CA ALA A 100 -15.29 -30.59 -5.46
C ALA A 100 -14.52 -31.88 -5.10
N ASP A 101 -15.22 -32.98 -4.78
CA ASP A 101 -14.66 -34.27 -4.35
C ASP A 101 -13.85 -34.19 -3.03
N GLU A 102 -14.16 -33.19 -2.19
CA GLU A 102 -13.52 -33.04 -0.88
C GLU A 102 -14.15 -33.96 0.16
N SER A 103 -13.29 -34.61 0.96
CA SER A 103 -13.73 -35.50 2.04
C SER A 103 -14.47 -34.73 3.15
N LEU A 104 -15.67 -35.20 3.49
CA LEU A 104 -16.48 -34.60 4.55
C LEU A 104 -15.97 -34.93 5.96
N HIS A 105 -15.26 -36.03 6.12
CA HIS A 105 -14.87 -36.55 7.44
C HIS A 105 -13.39 -36.32 7.77
N GLU A 106 -12.58 -35.99 6.77
CA GLU A 106 -11.16 -35.80 6.98
C GLU A 106 -10.90 -34.53 7.81
N PRO A 107 -10.07 -34.61 8.87
CA PRO A 107 -9.66 -33.44 9.64
C PRO A 107 -8.98 -32.39 8.74
N ARG A 108 -9.37 -31.12 8.89
CA ARG A 108 -8.78 -29.99 8.15
C ARG A 108 -8.00 -29.06 9.07
N SER A 109 -7.03 -28.34 8.50
CA SER A 109 -6.28 -27.32 9.25
C SER A 109 -7.02 -25.97 9.23
N PRO A 110 -6.79 -25.10 10.23
CA PRO A 110 -7.31 -23.72 10.20
C PRO A 110 -6.96 -22.98 8.91
N ARG A 111 -5.74 -23.16 8.39
CA ARG A 111 -5.31 -22.59 7.11
C ARG A 111 -6.21 -23.04 5.97
N TRP A 112 -6.43 -24.35 5.84
CA TRP A 112 -7.26 -24.93 4.79
C TRP A 112 -8.69 -24.38 4.84
N VAL A 113 -9.30 -24.37 6.03
CA VAL A 113 -10.68 -23.87 6.21
C VAL A 113 -10.77 -22.39 5.87
N MET A 114 -9.80 -21.58 6.31
CA MET A 114 -9.75 -20.15 5.97
C MET A 114 -9.67 -19.89 4.47
N GLN A 115 -8.84 -20.66 3.75
CA GLN A 115 -8.69 -20.52 2.30
C GLN A 115 -9.96 -20.95 1.55
N HIS A 116 -10.47 -22.14 1.86
CA HIS A 116 -11.63 -22.70 1.17
C HIS A 116 -12.92 -21.92 1.47
N TRP A 117 -13.12 -21.47 2.71
CA TRP A 117 -14.25 -20.61 3.04
C TRP A 117 -14.18 -19.27 2.31
N ALA A 118 -12.98 -18.67 2.22
CA ALA A 118 -12.82 -17.42 1.49
C ALA A 118 -13.12 -17.59 0.00
N ASP A 119 -12.66 -18.67 -0.63
CA ASP A 119 -12.94 -18.99 -2.03
C ASP A 119 -14.45 -19.22 -2.26
N TYR A 120 -15.09 -19.96 -1.35
CA TYR A 120 -16.54 -20.16 -1.36
C TYR A 120 -17.33 -18.85 -1.29
N GLN A 121 -16.94 -17.90 -0.44
CA GLN A 121 -17.61 -16.60 -0.36
C GLN A 121 -17.35 -15.73 -1.59
N ARG A 122 -16.11 -15.73 -2.07
CA ARG A 122 -15.67 -14.91 -3.21
C ARG A 122 -16.25 -15.38 -4.55
N ARG A 123 -16.72 -16.62 -4.67
CA ARG A 123 -17.30 -17.17 -5.91
C ARG A 123 -18.47 -16.35 -6.47
N TYR A 124 -19.28 -15.75 -5.59
CA TYR A 124 -20.41 -14.90 -5.99
C TYR A 124 -20.10 -13.42 -5.89
N ARG A 125 -19.26 -13.03 -4.93
CA ARG A 125 -18.90 -11.63 -4.67
C ARG A 125 -17.41 -11.52 -4.41
N PRO A 126 -16.59 -11.29 -5.45
CA PRO A 126 -15.14 -11.15 -5.29
C PRO A 126 -14.74 -10.05 -4.30
N THR A 127 -15.56 -9.00 -4.17
CA THR A 127 -15.34 -7.87 -3.24
C THR A 127 -15.82 -8.15 -1.82
N TYR A 128 -16.34 -9.33 -1.49
CA TYR A 128 -17.09 -9.58 -0.25
C TYR A 128 -16.40 -9.07 1.03
N TYR A 129 -15.14 -9.47 1.28
CA TYR A 129 -14.39 -9.00 2.45
C TYR A 129 -13.96 -7.54 2.34
N ALA A 130 -13.69 -7.08 1.11
CA ALA A 130 -13.38 -5.68 0.86
C ALA A 130 -14.57 -4.76 1.18
N ASP A 131 -15.78 -5.18 0.87
CA ASP A 131 -17.03 -4.48 1.20
C ASP A 131 -17.24 -4.41 2.72
N ILE A 132 -16.89 -5.47 3.46
CA ILE A 132 -17.00 -5.47 4.93
C ILE A 132 -16.04 -4.45 5.53
N VAL A 133 -14.77 -4.45 5.10
CA VAL A 133 -13.76 -3.51 5.62
C VAL A 133 -14.09 -2.08 5.23
N THR A 134 -14.47 -1.82 3.99
CA THR A 134 -14.82 -0.47 3.52
C THR A 134 -16.06 0.10 4.21
N ARG A 135 -17.09 -0.72 4.47
CA ARG A 135 -18.25 -0.33 5.29
C ARG A 135 -17.85 -0.04 6.72
N TRP A 136 -16.97 -0.86 7.31
CA TRP A 136 -16.48 -0.62 8.67
C TRP A 136 -15.71 0.71 8.76
N VAL A 137 -14.77 0.97 7.84
CA VAL A 137 -14.02 2.24 7.77
C VAL A 137 -14.98 3.42 7.63
N SER A 138 -15.95 3.34 6.71
CA SER A 138 -16.96 4.40 6.52
C SER A 138 -17.80 4.63 7.78
N ARG A 139 -18.19 3.57 8.48
CA ARG A 139 -18.93 3.65 9.73
C ARG A 139 -18.09 4.30 10.83
N GLN A 140 -16.86 3.88 11.04
CA GLN A 140 -15.97 4.50 12.03
C GLN A 140 -15.71 5.97 11.68
N ALA A 141 -15.55 6.29 10.40
CA ALA A 141 -15.44 7.67 9.96
C ALA A 141 -16.69 8.50 10.32
N SER A 142 -17.89 7.94 10.19
CA SER A 142 -19.12 8.63 10.62
C SER A 142 -19.17 8.89 12.13
N LEU A 143 -18.47 8.08 12.94
CA LEU A 143 -18.33 8.25 14.40
C LEU A 143 -17.23 9.23 14.80
N GLY A 144 -16.47 9.77 13.85
CA GLY A 144 -15.43 10.76 14.10
C GLY A 144 -13.99 10.24 13.99
N PHE A 145 -13.77 8.94 13.83
CA PHE A 145 -12.45 8.38 13.60
C PHE A 145 -11.89 8.80 12.23
N ARG A 146 -10.59 9.03 12.14
CA ARG A 146 -9.94 9.55 10.92
C ARG A 146 -8.72 8.75 10.47
N ARG A 147 -8.25 7.80 11.28
CA ARG A 147 -6.99 7.09 11.09
C ARG A 147 -7.23 5.60 11.20
N PHE A 148 -6.89 4.87 10.14
CA PHE A 148 -7.16 3.44 10.04
C PHE A 148 -5.92 2.69 9.56
N ALA A 149 -5.64 1.55 10.20
CA ALA A 149 -4.57 0.64 9.80
C ALA A 149 -5.17 -0.70 9.36
N VAL A 150 -4.90 -1.10 8.11
CA VAL A 150 -5.34 -2.38 7.54
C VAL A 150 -4.15 -3.34 7.54
N THR A 151 -4.22 -4.48 8.22
CA THR A 151 -3.02 -5.26 8.58
C THR A 151 -2.63 -6.37 7.61
N ASP A 152 -3.55 -6.79 6.73
CA ASP A 152 -3.39 -7.96 5.87
C ASP A 152 -3.87 -7.73 4.43
N LEU A 153 -3.49 -6.59 3.83
CA LEU A 153 -3.76 -6.31 2.43
C LEU A 153 -2.95 -7.23 1.52
N ARG A 154 -3.63 -8.03 0.68
CA ARG A 154 -2.98 -9.04 -0.19
C ARG A 154 -3.52 -9.07 -1.62
N ASP A 155 -4.77 -8.70 -1.81
CA ASP A 155 -5.47 -8.79 -3.08
C ASP A 155 -5.60 -7.42 -3.79
N PRO A 156 -5.34 -7.32 -5.11
CA PRO A 156 -5.63 -6.11 -5.89
C PRO A 156 -7.08 -5.61 -5.74
N VAL A 157 -8.06 -6.51 -5.59
CA VAL A 157 -9.48 -6.16 -5.37
C VAL A 157 -9.65 -5.40 -4.05
N GLU A 158 -8.95 -5.83 -3.00
CA GLU A 158 -8.95 -5.16 -1.69
C GLU A 158 -8.34 -3.76 -1.80
N ARG A 159 -7.23 -3.61 -2.53
CA ARG A 159 -6.60 -2.29 -2.78
C ARG A 159 -7.57 -1.39 -3.53
N GLN A 160 -8.18 -1.87 -4.61
CA GLN A 160 -9.10 -1.10 -5.43
C GLN A 160 -10.31 -0.61 -4.63
N ALA A 161 -10.86 -1.47 -3.77
CA ALA A 161 -11.98 -1.09 -2.90
C ALA A 161 -11.60 0.00 -1.89
N LEU A 162 -10.41 -0.06 -1.30
CA LEU A 162 -9.89 1.00 -0.42
C LEU A 162 -9.64 2.31 -1.18
N THR A 163 -9.11 2.25 -2.41
CA THR A 163 -8.94 3.44 -3.26
C THR A 163 -10.28 4.07 -3.62
N ALA A 164 -11.31 3.27 -3.90
CA ALA A 164 -12.65 3.73 -4.24
C ALA A 164 -13.35 4.51 -3.11
N LEU A 165 -12.88 4.38 -1.86
CA LEU A 165 -13.38 5.17 -0.73
C LEU A 165 -13.00 6.66 -0.78
N GLY A 166 -12.10 7.08 -1.68
CA GLY A 166 -11.65 8.47 -1.77
C GLY A 166 -10.86 8.96 -0.55
N VAL A 167 -10.29 8.02 0.22
CA VAL A 167 -9.44 8.28 1.39
C VAL A 167 -7.98 8.49 0.98
N GLN A 168 -7.16 9.05 1.88
CA GLN A 168 -5.71 9.05 1.73
C GLN A 168 -5.16 7.66 2.06
N LEU A 169 -5.06 6.80 1.05
CA LEU A 169 -4.49 5.46 1.16
C LEU A 169 -2.97 5.49 0.98
N SER A 170 -2.24 4.82 1.86
CA SER A 170 -0.82 4.51 1.70
C SER A 170 -0.57 3.03 1.95
N VAL A 171 -0.02 2.34 0.97
CA VAL A 171 0.32 0.92 1.05
C VAL A 171 1.78 0.77 1.44
N VAL A 172 2.04 0.10 2.56
CA VAL A 172 3.37 -0.10 3.12
C VAL A 172 3.72 -1.58 3.08
N ARG A 173 4.80 -1.93 2.37
CA ARG A 173 5.34 -3.29 2.37
C ARG A 173 6.32 -3.46 3.53
N VAL A 174 6.01 -4.38 4.43
CA VAL A 174 6.90 -4.72 5.53
C VAL A 174 7.83 -5.86 5.12
N LEU A 175 9.13 -5.61 5.22
CA LEU A 175 10.20 -6.55 4.93
C LEU A 175 10.83 -6.98 6.28
N GLY A 176 10.81 -8.27 6.61
CA GLY A 176 11.36 -8.77 7.88
C GLY A 176 12.35 -9.92 7.69
N PRO A 177 13.19 -10.23 8.70
CA PRO A 177 14.28 -11.18 8.60
C PRO A 177 13.75 -12.63 8.66
N HIS A 178 12.63 -12.80 9.34
CA HIS A 178 11.93 -14.07 9.58
C HIS A 178 10.82 -14.33 8.55
N ALA A 179 10.96 -13.78 7.35
CA ALA A 179 10.01 -14.01 6.27
C ALA A 179 10.16 -15.45 5.74
N ALA A 180 9.56 -16.41 6.45
CA ALA A 180 9.59 -17.82 6.08
C ALA A 180 8.95 -18.05 4.70
N GLY A 181 9.57 -18.91 3.90
CA GLY A 181 8.90 -19.54 2.76
C GLY A 181 7.82 -20.49 3.26
N LEU A 182 6.66 -20.51 2.61
CA LEU A 182 5.57 -21.44 2.91
C LEU A 182 5.80 -22.78 2.19
N SER A 183 5.13 -23.84 2.65
CA SER A 183 5.12 -25.14 1.97
C SER A 183 4.55 -25.02 0.54
N ALA A 184 5.00 -25.89 -0.36
CA ALA A 184 4.68 -25.84 -1.80
C ALA A 184 3.17 -25.86 -2.09
N ASP A 185 2.39 -26.65 -1.35
CA ASP A 185 0.93 -26.75 -1.54
C ASP A 185 0.20 -25.44 -1.20
N THR A 186 0.69 -24.70 -0.20
CA THR A 186 0.11 -23.43 0.25
C THR A 186 0.53 -22.25 -0.64
N ALA A 187 1.62 -22.38 -1.41
CA ALA A 187 2.16 -21.32 -2.26
C ALA A 187 1.29 -21.01 -3.49
N HIS A 188 0.38 -21.91 -3.87
CA HIS A 188 -0.43 -21.78 -5.07
C HIS A 188 -1.74 -20.98 -4.89
N HIS A 189 -2.27 -20.88 -3.65
CA HIS A 189 -3.50 -20.13 -3.35
C HIS A 189 -3.30 -18.60 -3.54
N SER A 190 -4.33 -17.93 -4.07
CA SER A 190 -4.36 -16.48 -4.34
C SER A 190 -4.00 -15.65 -3.10
N SER A 191 -4.32 -16.15 -1.90
CA SER A 191 -4.01 -15.55 -0.60
C SER A 191 -2.51 -15.42 -0.28
N GLU A 192 -1.62 -16.05 -1.05
CA GLU A 192 -0.17 -16.01 -0.87
C GLU A 192 0.57 -15.27 -2.01
N ARG A 193 -0.13 -14.88 -3.08
CA ARG A 193 0.42 -14.04 -4.14
C ARG A 193 0.29 -12.57 -3.74
N HIS A 194 1.32 -12.02 -3.10
CA HIS A 194 1.40 -10.58 -2.79
C HIS A 194 1.60 -9.73 -4.07
N GLN A 195 0.58 -9.64 -4.92
CA GLN A 195 0.59 -8.91 -6.20
C GLN A 195 0.13 -7.46 -6.05
N ILE A 196 0.62 -6.78 -5.02
CA ILE A 196 0.29 -5.37 -4.77
C ILE A 196 1.58 -4.57 -4.78
N ASP A 197 1.62 -3.52 -5.60
CA ASP A 197 2.66 -2.50 -5.55
C ASP A 197 2.55 -1.73 -4.24
N ALA A 198 3.66 -1.51 -3.56
CA ALA A 198 3.69 -0.75 -2.33
C ALA A 198 4.13 0.69 -2.64
N ASP A 199 3.55 1.64 -1.91
CA ASP A 199 3.94 3.04 -2.04
C ASP A 199 5.21 3.31 -1.20
N PHE A 200 5.42 2.54 -0.13
CA PHE A 200 6.59 2.61 0.74
C PHE A 200 7.06 1.21 1.17
N ASP A 201 8.36 1.04 1.32
CA ASP A 201 8.96 -0.13 1.94
C ASP A 201 9.38 0.19 3.39
N LEU A 202 9.07 -0.72 4.31
CA LEU A 202 9.45 -0.63 5.71
C LEU A 202 10.25 -1.88 6.07
N VAL A 203 11.53 -1.67 6.37
CA VAL A 203 12.42 -2.75 6.83
C VAL A 203 12.23 -2.95 8.34
N ASN A 204 12.12 -4.20 8.74
CA ASN A 204 12.08 -4.66 10.12
C ASN A 204 13.31 -5.55 10.34
N ASP A 205 14.46 -4.96 10.68
CA ASP A 205 15.76 -5.65 10.81
C ASP A 205 16.40 -5.47 12.20
N GLY A 206 15.66 -4.93 13.16
CA GLY A 206 16.17 -4.59 14.48
C GLY A 206 15.13 -4.73 15.58
N SER A 207 15.24 -3.88 16.61
CA SER A 207 14.36 -3.94 17.77
C SER A 207 12.96 -3.36 17.50
N LEU A 208 12.03 -3.58 18.43
CA LEU A 208 10.68 -2.99 18.35
C LEU A 208 10.71 -1.46 18.44
N GLU A 209 11.69 -0.89 19.14
CA GLU A 209 11.91 0.55 19.22
C GLU A 209 12.33 1.11 17.87
N LEU A 210 13.31 0.48 17.20
CA LEU A 210 13.72 0.87 15.85
C LEU A 210 12.56 0.73 14.84
N LEU A 211 11.77 -0.33 14.97
CA LEU A 211 10.56 -0.51 14.17
C LEU A 211 9.58 0.65 14.38
N ALA A 212 9.38 1.08 15.63
CA ALA A 212 8.48 2.17 15.95
C ALA A 212 9.00 3.51 15.40
N GLU A 213 10.30 3.77 15.46
CA GLU A 213 10.92 4.95 14.84
C GLU A 213 10.70 4.97 13.32
N ARG A 214 10.90 3.83 12.65
CA ARG A 214 10.65 3.70 11.21
C ARG A 214 9.19 3.90 10.83
N VAL A 215 8.25 3.37 11.62
CA VAL A 215 6.81 3.64 11.44
C VAL A 215 6.51 5.13 11.60
N SER A 216 7.14 5.78 12.58
CA SER A 216 6.96 7.21 12.86
C SER A 216 7.50 8.08 11.73
N ALA A 217 8.58 7.64 11.08
CA ALA A 217 9.21 8.31 9.95
C ALA A 217 8.45 8.15 8.62
N LEU A 218 7.50 7.21 8.51
CA LEU A 218 6.70 7.05 7.30
C LEU A 218 6.00 8.38 6.94
N PRO A 219 6.08 8.85 5.68
CA PRO A 219 5.44 10.10 5.27
C PRO A 219 3.97 10.25 5.69
N PRO A 220 3.09 9.24 5.54
CA PRO A 220 1.69 9.36 5.99
C PRO A 220 1.53 9.49 7.51
N VAL A 221 2.50 9.06 8.31
CA VAL A 221 2.48 9.14 9.79
C VAL A 221 3.12 10.43 10.26
N ARG A 222 4.27 10.77 9.71
CA ARG A 222 4.98 12.02 10.00
C ARG A 222 4.11 13.25 9.69
N CYS A 223 3.34 13.20 8.60
CA CYS A 223 2.43 14.29 8.23
C CYS A 223 1.14 14.37 9.08
N LEU A 224 1.02 13.59 10.16
CA LEU A 224 -0.14 13.69 11.05
C LEU A 224 -0.07 14.88 12.00
N THR A 225 1.14 15.31 12.40
CA THR A 225 1.38 16.49 13.24
C THR A 225 1.57 17.74 12.38
N ASP A 226 1.24 18.92 12.91
CA ASP A 226 1.45 20.18 12.18
C ASP A 226 2.94 20.46 11.97
N GLU A 227 3.78 20.16 12.96
CA GLU A 227 5.24 20.20 12.85
C GLU A 227 5.77 19.22 11.78
N GLY A 228 5.23 18.01 11.75
CA GLY A 228 5.63 17.01 10.77
C GLY A 228 5.15 17.33 9.36
N ARG A 229 3.98 17.97 9.20
CA ARG A 229 3.52 18.56 7.93
C ARG A 229 4.41 19.71 7.49
N ALA A 230 4.75 20.63 8.39
CA ALA A 230 5.62 21.75 8.10
C ALA A 230 7.03 21.25 7.73
N ALA A 231 7.58 20.27 8.45
CA ALA A 231 8.86 19.67 8.16
C ALA A 231 8.85 18.86 6.85
N PHE A 232 7.79 18.09 6.56
CA PHE A 232 7.66 17.36 5.29
C PHE A 232 7.47 18.32 4.11
N THR A 233 6.68 19.38 4.29
CA THR A 233 6.49 20.42 3.27
C THR A 233 7.78 21.20 3.06
N GLN A 234 8.49 21.54 4.14
CA GLN A 234 9.81 22.16 4.08
C GLN A 234 10.82 21.21 3.44
N GLU A 235 10.80 19.90 3.69
CA GLU A 235 11.67 18.92 3.03
C GLU A 235 11.33 18.75 1.55
N MET A 236 10.04 18.74 1.18
CA MET A 236 9.57 18.75 -0.21
C MET A 236 9.98 20.03 -0.94
N LEU A 237 9.98 21.19 -0.25
CA LEU A 237 10.34 22.50 -0.80
C LEU A 237 11.85 22.75 -0.82
N THR A 238 12.59 22.24 0.18
CA THR A 238 14.05 22.45 0.36
C THR A 238 14.90 21.29 -0.14
N GLY A 239 14.29 20.18 -0.55
CA GLY A 239 14.98 19.05 -1.17
C GLY A 239 15.93 18.26 -0.27
N HIS A 240 15.88 18.41 1.05
CA HIS A 240 16.78 17.74 1.98
C HIS A 240 16.36 16.28 2.23
N PHE A 241 16.48 15.44 1.20
CA PHE A 241 16.69 14.02 1.44
C PHE A 241 18.08 13.83 2.08
N SER A 242 18.16 12.91 3.03
CA SER A 242 19.39 12.47 3.70
C SER A 242 20.59 12.42 2.76
N SER A 243 21.72 12.93 3.23
CA SER A 243 22.96 13.24 2.51
C SER A 243 23.73 12.01 2.00
N GLU A 244 23.13 11.28 1.08
CA GLU A 244 23.86 10.62 0.00
C GLU A 244 23.32 11.23 -1.28
N ALA A 245 24.19 11.90 -2.06
CA ALA A 245 23.80 12.55 -3.31
C ALA A 245 22.92 11.60 -4.13
N HIS A 246 21.66 11.96 -4.31
CA HIS A 246 20.67 11.11 -4.98
C HIS A 246 21.25 10.74 -6.35
N PRO A 247 21.40 9.46 -6.71
CA PRO A 247 22.02 9.05 -7.97
C PRO A 247 21.35 9.70 -9.20
N LEU A 248 20.07 10.06 -9.08
CA LEU A 248 19.30 10.74 -10.11
C LEU A 248 19.63 12.22 -10.28
N GLU A 249 19.96 12.96 -9.21
CA GLU A 249 20.29 14.38 -9.33
C GLU A 249 21.63 14.56 -10.06
N GLU A 250 22.61 13.70 -9.78
CA GLU A 250 23.90 13.73 -10.46
C GLU A 250 23.76 13.36 -11.95
N LEU A 251 22.89 12.40 -12.27
CA LEU A 251 22.57 12.05 -13.66
C LEU A 251 21.80 13.17 -14.39
N VAL A 252 20.96 13.92 -13.68
CA VAL A 252 20.27 15.10 -14.25
C VAL A 252 21.25 16.25 -14.49
N LYS A 253 22.19 16.51 -13.57
CA LYS A 253 23.28 17.47 -13.81
C LYS A 253 24.12 17.06 -15.01
N GLN A 254 24.55 15.80 -15.05
CA GLN A 254 25.29 15.24 -16.18
C GLN A 254 24.52 15.39 -17.50
N TYR A 255 23.19 15.19 -17.49
CA TYR A 255 22.34 15.40 -18.65
C TYR A 255 22.37 16.87 -19.12
N HIS A 256 22.18 17.83 -18.21
CA HIS A 256 22.20 19.26 -18.52
C HIS A 256 23.56 19.72 -19.04
N GLU A 257 24.65 19.36 -18.36
CA GLU A 257 26.01 19.72 -18.77
C GLU A 257 26.36 19.18 -20.17
N ARG A 258 25.98 17.93 -20.47
CA ARG A 258 26.21 17.32 -21.79
C ARG A 258 25.37 17.96 -22.88
N CYS A 259 24.13 18.38 -22.58
CA CYS A 259 23.30 19.11 -23.52
C CYS A 259 23.87 20.51 -23.77
N GLU A 260 24.16 21.27 -22.71
CA GLU A 260 24.74 22.61 -22.84
C GLU A 260 26.08 22.63 -23.58
N THR A 261 26.96 21.65 -23.32
CA THR A 261 28.25 21.53 -24.01
C THR A 261 28.05 21.33 -25.50
N TYR A 262 27.07 20.49 -25.89
CA TYR A 262 26.75 20.26 -27.28
C TYR A 262 26.10 21.50 -27.91
N ASP A 263 25.17 22.13 -27.22
CA ASP A 263 24.47 23.33 -27.69
C ASP A 263 25.46 24.48 -27.93
N ARG A 264 26.47 24.66 -27.07
CA ARG A 264 27.55 25.64 -27.30
C ARG A 264 28.40 25.36 -28.55
N SER A 265 28.45 24.11 -29.02
CA SER A 265 29.20 23.75 -30.23
C SER A 265 28.38 23.86 -31.52
N VAL A 266 27.04 23.87 -31.41
CA VAL A 266 26.13 23.81 -32.56
C VAL A 266 25.31 25.08 -32.74
N CYS A 267 24.85 25.71 -31.65
CA CYS A 267 24.02 26.90 -31.69
C CYS A 267 24.86 28.14 -31.97
N THR A 268 24.38 28.96 -32.91
CA THR A 268 25.04 30.23 -33.28
C THR A 268 24.18 31.47 -32.96
N GLY A 269 23.03 31.27 -32.32
CA GLY A 269 22.08 32.33 -31.99
C GLY A 269 22.42 33.11 -30.71
N PRO A 270 21.52 34.00 -30.27
CA PRO A 270 21.74 34.84 -29.10
C PRO A 270 21.84 34.00 -27.82
N VAL A 271 22.64 34.48 -26.87
CA VAL A 271 22.74 33.88 -25.54
C VAL A 271 21.54 34.34 -24.70
N GLY A 272 20.67 33.41 -24.34
CA GLY A 272 19.56 33.62 -23.41
C GLY A 272 19.96 33.35 -21.96
N VAL A 273 18.99 33.44 -21.05
CA VAL A 273 19.16 33.17 -19.61
C VAL A 273 19.62 31.72 -19.36
N ASP A 274 19.19 30.79 -20.21
CA ASP A 274 19.44 29.35 -20.09
C ASP A 274 20.49 28.83 -21.11
N GLY A 275 21.28 29.70 -21.75
CA GLY A 275 22.35 29.31 -22.69
C GLY A 275 22.19 29.81 -24.13
N ILE A 276 23.01 29.29 -25.04
CA ILE A 276 23.06 29.71 -26.45
C ILE A 276 21.88 29.12 -27.23
N LEU A 277 21.04 29.97 -27.82
CA LEU A 277 19.87 29.55 -28.56
C LEU A 277 20.18 29.16 -30.01
N PRO A 278 19.46 28.21 -30.62
CA PRO A 278 19.63 27.87 -32.03
C PRO A 278 19.15 29.03 -32.93
N ALA A 279 19.97 29.41 -33.92
CA ALA A 279 19.64 30.43 -34.91
C ALA A 279 18.79 29.88 -36.06
N THR A 280 18.85 28.56 -36.30
CA THR A 280 18.17 27.91 -37.43
C THR A 280 17.38 26.66 -36.99
N ASP A 281 16.40 26.26 -37.79
CA ASP A 281 15.64 25.01 -37.58
C ASP A 281 16.53 23.76 -37.63
N ARG A 282 17.63 23.83 -38.40
CA ARG A 282 18.63 22.75 -38.48
C ARG A 282 19.37 22.61 -37.15
N GLU A 283 19.83 23.71 -36.56
CA GLU A 283 20.48 23.70 -35.23
C GLU A 283 19.50 23.19 -34.17
N ARG A 284 18.24 23.66 -34.20
CA ARG A 284 17.19 23.19 -33.30
C ARG A 284 16.94 21.68 -33.40
N SER A 285 16.97 21.14 -34.61
CA SER A 285 16.82 19.70 -34.85
C SER A 285 17.99 18.91 -34.27
N LEU A 286 19.23 19.40 -34.42
CA LEU A 286 20.43 18.76 -33.90
C LEU A 286 20.47 18.72 -32.37
N ILE A 287 20.12 19.82 -31.70
CA ILE A 287 20.10 19.85 -30.22
C ILE A 287 19.01 18.92 -29.66
N ASN A 288 17.84 18.85 -30.29
CA ASN A 288 16.76 17.95 -29.87
C ASN A 288 17.15 16.48 -30.02
N LEU A 289 17.81 16.12 -31.13
CA LEU A 289 18.33 14.77 -31.35
C LEU A 289 19.39 14.41 -30.32
N ASN A 290 20.31 15.34 -30.02
CA ASN A 290 21.33 15.12 -28.99
C ASN A 290 20.72 14.94 -27.59
N ALA A 291 19.76 15.78 -27.21
CA ALA A 291 19.05 15.67 -25.93
C ALA A 291 18.36 14.31 -25.78
N GLN A 292 17.68 13.84 -26.83
CA GLN A 292 17.06 12.50 -26.82
C GLN A 292 18.10 11.38 -26.69
N ARG A 293 19.23 11.47 -27.41
CA ARG A 293 20.31 10.48 -27.34
C ARG A 293 20.95 10.44 -25.95
N VAL A 294 21.35 11.59 -25.40
CA VAL A 294 21.97 11.68 -24.07
C VAL A 294 21.02 11.14 -23.00
N ARG A 295 19.72 11.44 -23.11
CA ARG A 295 18.70 10.89 -22.23
C ARG A 295 18.62 9.37 -22.31
N GLN A 296 18.56 8.79 -23.51
CA GLN A 296 18.48 7.33 -23.66
C GLN A 296 19.73 6.63 -23.11
N GLU A 297 20.92 7.15 -23.41
CA GLU A 297 22.17 6.60 -22.87
C GLU A 297 22.20 6.60 -21.33
N ILE A 298 21.72 7.67 -20.70
CA ILE A 298 21.67 7.77 -19.24
C ILE A 298 20.65 6.78 -18.66
N LEU A 299 19.49 6.61 -19.29
CA LEU A 299 18.46 5.66 -18.85
C LEU A 299 18.97 4.21 -18.95
N GLU A 300 19.56 3.84 -20.08
CA GLU A 300 20.03 2.47 -20.36
C GLU A 300 21.19 2.08 -19.44
N ARG A 301 22.19 2.96 -19.28
CA ARG A 301 23.39 2.65 -18.47
C ARG A 301 23.11 2.49 -16.98
N ASN A 302 22.05 3.12 -16.49
CA ASN A 302 21.75 3.18 -15.06
C ASN A 302 20.48 2.38 -14.68
N GLY A 303 19.80 1.74 -15.65
CA GLY A 303 18.60 0.95 -15.41
C GLY A 303 17.41 1.76 -14.87
N ILE A 304 17.30 3.03 -15.27
CA ILE A 304 16.28 3.96 -14.74
C ILE A 304 15.06 3.99 -15.66
N GLY A 305 13.87 3.94 -15.06
CA GLY A 305 12.61 4.12 -15.80
C GLY A 305 12.42 5.56 -16.31
N PRO A 306 11.90 5.76 -17.53
CA PRO A 306 11.79 7.10 -18.16
C PRO A 306 10.93 8.09 -17.38
N ALA A 307 9.93 7.60 -16.62
CA ALA A 307 9.05 8.42 -15.78
C ALA A 307 9.79 9.00 -14.55
N ALA A 308 10.65 8.20 -13.91
CA ALA A 308 11.43 8.64 -12.76
C ALA A 308 12.44 9.74 -13.16
N PHE A 309 13.10 9.56 -14.29
CA PHE A 309 14.04 10.57 -14.82
C PHE A 309 13.33 11.86 -15.26
N SER A 310 12.14 11.76 -15.87
CA SER A 310 11.33 12.94 -16.21
C SER A 310 10.86 13.71 -14.98
N ALA A 311 10.47 13.02 -13.91
CA ALA A 311 10.12 13.67 -12.65
C ALA A 311 11.31 14.42 -12.06
N ALA A 312 12.51 13.82 -12.11
CA ALA A 312 13.75 14.42 -11.64
C ALA A 312 14.16 15.68 -12.44
N LEU A 313 14.08 15.63 -13.78
CA LEU A 313 14.30 16.80 -14.65
C LEU A 313 13.33 17.94 -14.34
N ALA A 314 12.05 17.62 -14.14
CA ALA A 314 11.01 18.62 -13.83
C ALA A 314 11.15 19.23 -12.43
N SER A 315 11.79 18.54 -11.49
CA SER A 315 12.15 19.11 -10.18
C SER A 315 13.43 19.95 -10.23
N PHE A 316 14.41 19.57 -11.06
CA PHE A 316 15.67 20.30 -11.20
C PHE A 316 15.45 21.70 -11.78
N GLY A 317 14.66 21.81 -12.87
CA GLY A 317 14.34 23.10 -13.48
C GLY A 317 13.54 24.06 -12.58
N ARG A 318 12.87 23.57 -11.51
CA ARG A 318 12.14 24.40 -10.55
C ARG A 318 13.02 24.95 -9.42
N ARG A 319 14.22 24.41 -9.21
CA ARG A 319 15.18 24.86 -8.19
C ARG A 319 16.22 25.84 -8.72
N GLY A 320 16.29 26.04 -10.04
CA GLY A 320 17.27 26.90 -10.72
C GLY A 320 16.75 28.27 -11.16
N VAL A 321 15.67 28.78 -10.57
CA VAL A 321 15.12 30.14 -10.79
C VAL A 321 15.15 30.92 -9.48
#